data_AF-A0A7S0GDI0-F1
#
_entry.id   AF-A0A7S0GDI0-F1
#
_cell.length_a   1.000
_cell.length_b   1.000
_cell.length_c   1.000
_cell.angle_alpha   90.00
_cell.angle_beta   90.00
_cell.angle_gamma   90.00
#
_symmetry.space_group_name_H-M   'P 1'
#
loop_
_entity.id
_entity.type
_entity.pdbx_description
1 polymer ?
#
loop_
_entity_poly.entity_id
_entity_poly.type
_entity_poly.pdbx_seq_one_letter_code
_entity_poly.pdbx_strand_id
1 'polypeptide(L)'
;FLEGPIEGYIDGKRLAESTACELFGTENTIVVGPSFIYGGKRFPTFGKVYRAFVESFIAKAYVGGNDALRGLSQAPLEDWVEKSLFSSPVEVENVAGVLSAAALGLVTREMVGDRKQGFFDLQGKPIEYDNVLCVDGTQEIERVNKEAVIPRNGVNASSKTNKVIKGVPFAEGA
;
A
#
# COMPACT_ATOMS: atom_id res chain seq x y z
N PHE A 1 -17.33 19.86 -4.42
CA PHE A 1 -17.46 19.72 -2.95
C PHE A 1 -16.58 18.64 -2.32
N LEU A 2 -15.97 17.73 -3.11
CA LEU A 2 -14.99 16.76 -2.60
C LEU A 2 -13.52 17.12 -2.88
N GLU A 3 -13.25 18.13 -3.71
CA GLU A 3 -11.89 18.53 -4.13
C GLU A 3 -10.97 18.80 -2.93
N GLY A 4 -11.37 19.63 -1.95
CA GLY A 4 -10.52 19.96 -0.79
C GLY A 4 -10.12 18.76 0.09
N PRO A 5 -11.07 17.96 0.60
CA PRO A 5 -10.73 16.78 1.43
C PRO A 5 -9.91 15.72 0.70
N ILE A 6 -10.12 15.58 -0.61
CA ILE A 6 -9.39 14.64 -1.45
C ILE A 6 -7.96 15.11 -1.70
N GLU A 7 -7.77 16.38 -2.06
CA GLU A 7 -6.45 16.98 -2.23
C GLU A 7 -5.64 16.87 -0.93
N GLY A 8 -6.24 17.22 0.22
CA GLY A 8 -5.59 17.09 1.52
C GLY A 8 -5.22 15.65 1.90
N TYR A 9 -6.04 14.66 1.52
CA TYR A 9 -5.70 13.25 1.71
C TYR A 9 -4.49 12.83 0.87
N ILE A 10 -4.40 13.31 -0.37
CA ILE A 10 -3.29 13.02 -1.28
C ILE A 10 -2.01 13.70 -0.79
N ASP A 11 -2.09 14.99 -0.49
CA ASP A 11 -0.94 15.76 -0.02
C ASP A 11 -0.43 15.25 1.33
N GLY A 12 -1.33 14.81 2.21
CA GLY A 12 -0.95 14.15 3.46
C GLY A 12 -0.15 12.86 3.23
N LYS A 13 -0.53 12.03 2.25
CA LYS A 13 0.24 10.83 1.88
C LYS A 13 1.60 11.18 1.27
N ARG A 14 1.65 12.16 0.37
CA ARG A 14 2.89 12.65 -0.25
C ARG A 14 3.87 13.14 0.82
N LEU A 15 3.38 13.98 1.72
CA LEU A 15 4.18 14.56 2.79
C LEU A 15 4.66 13.50 3.78
N ALA A 16 3.83 12.50 4.10
CA ALA A 16 4.24 11.40 4.98
C ALA A 16 5.41 10.61 4.39
N GLU A 17 5.39 10.33 3.09
CA GLU A 17 6.48 9.63 2.40
C GLU A 17 7.78 10.45 2.37
N SER A 18 7.71 11.72 1.96
CA SER A 18 8.90 12.58 1.92
C SER A 18 9.50 12.77 3.30
N THR A 19 8.65 13.03 4.30
CA THR A 19 9.06 13.20 5.70
C THR A 19 9.67 11.92 6.26
N ALA A 20 9.14 10.74 5.92
CA ALA A 20 9.74 9.48 6.35
C ALA A 20 11.16 9.31 5.78
N CYS A 21 11.35 9.60 4.50
CA CYS A 21 12.65 9.53 3.86
C CYS A 21 13.64 10.54 4.46
N GLU A 22 13.19 11.76 4.74
CA GLU A 22 14.01 12.82 5.35
C GLU A 22 14.43 12.50 6.79
N LEU A 23 13.50 11.97 7.60
CA LEU A 23 13.76 11.70 9.03
C LEU A 23 14.50 10.39 9.28
N PHE A 24 14.23 9.36 8.48
CA PHE A 24 14.71 8.00 8.75
C PHE A 24 15.72 7.49 7.70
N GLY A 25 15.91 8.21 6.60
CA GLY A 25 16.74 7.78 5.49
C GLY A 25 15.99 6.85 4.54
N THR A 26 16.32 6.94 3.25
CA THR A 26 15.68 6.15 2.18
C THR A 26 15.87 4.64 2.36
N GLU A 27 17.00 4.22 2.92
CA GLU A 27 17.39 2.83 3.17
C GLU A 27 16.64 2.18 4.35
N ASN A 28 16.07 2.99 5.25
CA ASN A 28 15.26 2.51 6.38
C ASN A 28 13.76 2.73 6.15
N THR A 29 13.38 3.19 4.95
CA THR A 29 12.00 3.54 4.62
C THR A 29 11.41 2.52 3.67
N ILE A 30 10.23 2.01 4.04
CA ILE A 30 9.41 1.13 3.21
C ILE A 30 8.05 1.79 3.04
N VAL A 31 7.63 1.98 1.80
CA VAL A 31 6.33 2.55 1.44
C VAL A 31 5.40 1.41 1.05
N VAL A 32 4.27 1.30 1.75
CA VAL A 32 3.21 0.34 1.41
C VAL A 32 2.02 1.13 0.88
N GLY A 33 1.73 0.95 -0.41
CA GLY A 33 0.66 1.63 -1.14
C GLY A 33 -0.52 0.72 -1.42
N PRO A 34 -1.40 0.46 -0.43
CA PRO A 34 -2.60 -0.32 -0.69
C PRO A 34 -3.62 0.48 -1.49
N SER A 35 -4.40 -0.24 -2.30
CA SER A 35 -5.68 0.23 -2.82
C SER A 35 -6.72 0.29 -1.69
N PHE A 36 -8.02 0.22 -2.03
CA PHE A 36 -9.07 0.07 -1.03
C PHE A 36 -8.83 -1.16 -0.14
N ILE A 37 -8.62 -0.91 1.16
CA ILE A 37 -8.47 -1.96 2.15
C ILE A 37 -9.85 -2.43 2.59
N TYR A 38 -10.08 -3.74 2.59
CA TYR A 38 -11.30 -4.37 3.09
C TYR A 38 -11.00 -5.46 4.11
N GLY A 39 -12.05 -5.93 4.78
CA GLY A 39 -11.94 -6.98 5.80
C GLY A 39 -12.37 -6.51 7.18
N GLY A 40 -12.01 -7.28 8.20
CA GLY A 40 -12.49 -7.07 9.56
C GLY A 40 -14.00 -7.30 9.74
N LYS A 41 -14.52 -6.94 10.93
CA LYS A 41 -15.89 -7.29 11.35
C LYS A 41 -16.97 -6.36 10.79
N ARG A 42 -16.60 -5.18 10.28
CA ARG A 42 -17.55 -4.11 9.97
C ARG A 42 -18.34 -4.36 8.68
N PHE A 43 -17.71 -4.94 7.66
CA PHE A 43 -18.34 -5.27 6.37
C PHE A 43 -17.81 -6.59 5.79
N PRO A 44 -18.19 -7.74 6.35
CA PRO A 44 -17.55 -9.04 6.08
C PRO A 44 -17.71 -9.55 4.63
N THR A 45 -18.74 -9.11 3.92
CA THR A 45 -19.02 -9.56 2.54
C THR A 45 -18.71 -8.51 1.48
N PHE A 46 -18.67 -7.23 1.85
CA PHE A 46 -18.55 -6.12 0.90
C PHE A 46 -17.31 -6.25 0.02
N GLY A 47 -16.13 -6.50 0.61
CA GLY A 47 -14.89 -6.55 -0.16
C GLY A 47 -14.80 -7.73 -1.12
N LYS A 48 -15.42 -8.88 -0.81
CA LYS A 48 -15.48 -10.03 -1.74
C LYS A 48 -16.36 -9.73 -2.95
N VAL A 49 -17.52 -9.11 -2.71
CA VAL A 49 -18.43 -8.68 -3.78
C VAL A 49 -17.78 -7.59 -4.63
N TYR A 50 -17.15 -6.61 -3.98
CA TYR A 50 -16.44 -5.53 -4.65
C TYR A 50 -15.29 -6.05 -5.52
N ARG A 51 -14.46 -6.95 -4.97
CA ARG A 51 -13.37 -7.60 -5.72
C ARG A 51 -13.90 -8.35 -6.95
N ALA A 52 -14.95 -9.14 -6.81
CA ALA A 52 -15.56 -9.85 -7.93
C ALA A 52 -16.07 -8.90 -9.02
N PHE A 53 -16.62 -7.74 -8.63
CA PHE A 53 -17.07 -6.71 -9.55
C PHE A 53 -15.90 -6.07 -10.31
N VAL A 54 -14.89 -5.54 -9.60
CA VAL A 54 -13.77 -4.84 -10.24
C VAL A 54 -12.83 -5.77 -11.03
N GLU A 55 -12.77 -7.06 -10.66
CA GLU A 55 -12.00 -8.05 -11.42
C GLU A 55 -12.76 -8.66 -12.62
N SER A 56 -14.04 -8.32 -12.78
CA SER A 56 -14.87 -8.81 -13.88
C SER A 56 -14.35 -8.34 -15.25
N PHE A 57 -14.66 -9.14 -16.30
CA PHE A 57 -14.31 -8.79 -17.67
C PHE A 57 -14.89 -7.43 -18.09
N ILE A 58 -16.13 -7.13 -17.66
CA ILE A 58 -16.82 -5.89 -18.01
C ILE A 58 -16.12 -4.68 -17.37
N ALA A 59 -15.77 -4.75 -16.09
CA ALA A 59 -15.06 -3.66 -15.42
C ALA A 59 -13.67 -3.43 -16.02
N LYS A 60 -12.92 -4.51 -16.30
CA LYS A 60 -11.61 -4.42 -16.96
C LYS A 60 -11.72 -3.87 -18.38
N ALA A 61 -12.73 -4.28 -19.15
CA ALA A 61 -12.97 -3.76 -20.50
C ALA A 61 -13.39 -2.29 -20.48
N TYR A 62 -14.17 -1.86 -19.49
CA TYR A 62 -14.53 -0.46 -19.29
C TYR A 62 -13.30 0.39 -18.99
N VAL A 63 -12.47 0.00 -18.01
CA VAL A 63 -11.24 0.74 -17.67
C VAL A 63 -10.27 0.75 -18.85
N GLY A 64 -10.06 -0.39 -19.52
CA GLY A 64 -9.18 -0.49 -20.68
C GLY A 64 -9.67 0.32 -21.88
N GLY A 65 -10.97 0.34 -22.13
CA GLY A 65 -11.58 1.16 -23.18
C GLY A 65 -11.48 2.65 -22.87
N ASN A 66 -11.68 3.03 -21.60
CA ASN A 66 -11.52 4.41 -21.16
C ASN A 66 -10.05 4.84 -21.26
N ASP A 67 -9.10 4.00 -20.83
CA ASP A 67 -7.65 4.25 -21.00
C ASP A 67 -7.24 4.38 -22.48
N ALA A 68 -7.83 3.61 -23.39
CA ALA A 68 -7.59 3.74 -24.83
C ALA A 68 -8.13 5.07 -25.40
N LEU A 69 -9.33 5.49 -24.99
CA LEU A 69 -9.90 6.79 -25.38
C LEU A 69 -9.14 7.95 -24.74
N ARG A 70 -8.59 7.76 -23.54
CA ARG A 70 -7.78 8.74 -22.81
C ARG A 70 -6.40 8.96 -23.43
N GLY A 71 -5.79 7.94 -24.04
CA GLY A 71 -4.58 8.10 -24.84
C GLY A 71 -4.74 9.08 -26.03
N LEU A 72 -5.98 9.49 -26.32
CA LEU A 72 -6.35 10.45 -27.35
C LEU A 72 -6.82 11.81 -26.78
N SER A 73 -6.90 11.95 -25.46
CA SER A 73 -7.42 13.14 -24.75
C SER A 73 -6.29 14.00 -24.15
N GLN A 74 -6.47 15.32 -24.09
CA GLN A 74 -5.53 16.27 -23.47
C GLN A 74 -5.93 16.73 -22.05
N ALA A 75 -7.02 16.22 -21.47
CA ALA A 75 -7.54 16.70 -20.18
C ALA A 75 -7.03 15.85 -19.00
N PRO A 76 -6.35 16.43 -18.00
CA PRO A 76 -5.93 15.73 -16.79
C PRO A 76 -6.72 16.27 -15.59
N LEU A 77 -7.50 15.46 -14.85
CA LEU A 77 -7.80 15.75 -13.42
C LEU A 77 -8.57 14.64 -12.69
N GLU A 78 -9.41 13.84 -13.34
CA GLU A 78 -10.23 12.81 -12.66
C GLU A 78 -9.70 11.36 -12.77
N ASP A 79 -8.56 11.18 -13.45
CA ASP A 79 -8.03 9.86 -13.86
C ASP A 79 -7.66 8.93 -12.71
N TRP A 80 -7.27 9.49 -11.57
CA TRP A 80 -6.83 8.71 -10.41
C TRP A 80 -8.01 8.19 -9.59
N VAL A 81 -9.15 8.90 -9.57
CA VAL A 81 -10.35 8.46 -8.83
C VAL A 81 -10.90 7.20 -9.47
N GLU A 82 -11.07 7.21 -10.79
CA GLU A 82 -11.61 6.06 -11.51
C GLU A 82 -10.67 4.85 -11.43
N LYS A 83 -9.35 5.05 -11.64
CA LYS A 83 -8.35 3.98 -11.48
C LYS A 83 -8.29 3.44 -10.05
N SER A 84 -8.45 4.30 -9.05
CA SER A 84 -8.49 3.88 -7.63
C SER A 84 -9.77 3.09 -7.33
N LEU A 85 -10.93 3.51 -7.87
CA LEU A 85 -12.20 2.81 -7.71
C LEU A 85 -12.15 1.43 -8.37
N PHE A 86 -11.66 1.32 -9.60
CA PHE A 86 -11.59 0.02 -10.28
C PHE A 86 -10.34 -0.80 -9.96
N SER A 87 -9.52 -0.37 -9.00
CA SER A 87 -8.43 -1.20 -8.49
C SER A 87 -8.97 -2.34 -7.63
N SER A 88 -8.40 -3.53 -7.79
CA SER A 88 -8.75 -4.67 -6.93
C SER A 88 -8.48 -4.27 -5.47
N PRO A 89 -9.44 -4.45 -4.54
CA PRO A 89 -9.23 -4.10 -3.14
C PRO A 89 -8.29 -5.13 -2.47
N VAL A 90 -7.68 -4.79 -1.33
CA VAL A 90 -6.75 -5.67 -0.60
C VAL A 90 -7.26 -6.01 0.80
N GLU A 91 -7.09 -7.26 1.24
CA GLU A 91 -7.48 -7.69 2.60
C GLU A 91 -6.58 -7.05 3.66
N VAL A 92 -7.20 -6.58 4.74
CA VAL A 92 -6.52 -5.91 5.86
C VAL A 92 -5.47 -6.82 6.50
N GLU A 93 -5.70 -8.13 6.54
CA GLU A 93 -4.75 -9.12 7.03
C GLU A 93 -3.48 -9.18 6.18
N ASN A 94 -3.59 -9.02 4.86
CA ASN A 94 -2.42 -8.97 3.97
C ASN A 94 -1.61 -7.69 4.17
N VAL A 95 -2.30 -6.55 4.31
CA VAL A 95 -1.64 -5.26 4.59
C VAL A 95 -0.93 -5.32 5.95
N ALA A 96 -1.60 -5.83 6.97
CA ALA A 96 -1.02 -5.97 8.32
C ALA A 96 0.21 -6.89 8.34
N GLY A 97 0.18 -7.99 7.58
CA GLY A 97 1.32 -8.91 7.46
C GLY A 97 2.53 -8.25 6.80
N VAL A 98 2.34 -7.53 5.69
CA VAL A 98 3.42 -6.76 5.04
C VAL A 98 3.98 -5.69 5.97
N LEU A 99 3.13 -4.90 6.62
CA LEU A 99 3.58 -3.86 7.54
C LEU A 99 4.37 -4.43 8.72
N SER A 100 3.95 -5.58 9.26
CA SER A 100 4.66 -6.27 10.33
C SER A 100 6.02 -6.78 9.86
N ALA A 101 6.08 -7.38 8.66
CA ALA A 101 7.34 -7.83 8.06
C ALA A 101 8.29 -6.66 7.76
N ALA A 102 7.75 -5.54 7.25
CA ALA A 102 8.50 -4.33 6.97
C ALA A 102 9.11 -3.74 8.26
N ALA A 103 8.32 -3.62 9.32
CA ALA A 103 8.78 -3.14 10.62
C ALA A 103 9.88 -4.03 11.24
N LEU A 104 9.93 -5.31 10.88
CA LEU A 104 10.95 -6.27 11.32
C LEU A 104 12.14 -6.38 10.36
N GLY A 105 12.19 -5.58 9.28
CA GLY A 105 13.26 -5.63 8.28
C GLY A 105 13.28 -6.92 7.46
N LEU A 106 12.13 -7.62 7.35
CA LEU A 106 12.01 -8.89 6.62
C LEU A 106 11.65 -8.72 5.15
N VAL A 107 11.24 -7.52 4.73
CA VAL A 107 10.97 -7.18 3.33
C VAL A 107 12.28 -6.73 2.68
N THR A 108 12.68 -7.38 1.60
CA THR A 108 13.93 -7.08 0.87
C THR A 108 13.67 -6.53 -0.52
N ARG A 109 14.72 -6.00 -1.18
CA ARG A 109 14.62 -5.44 -2.53
C ARG A 109 14.12 -6.48 -3.54
N GLU A 110 14.57 -7.72 -3.43
CA GLU A 110 14.20 -8.80 -4.37
C GLU A 110 12.73 -9.20 -4.24
N MET A 111 12.11 -8.88 -3.09
CA MET A 111 10.70 -9.17 -2.84
C MET A 111 9.79 -8.10 -3.43
N VAL A 112 10.28 -6.91 -3.80
CA VAL A 112 9.47 -5.81 -4.31
C VAL A 112 9.80 -5.53 -5.78
N GLY A 113 8.79 -5.27 -6.59
CA GLY A 113 8.95 -4.85 -7.96
C GLY A 113 9.21 -3.35 -8.09
N ASP A 114 9.22 -2.89 -9.33
CA ASP A 114 9.27 -1.46 -9.62
C ASP A 114 8.03 -0.75 -9.05
N ARG A 115 8.24 0.49 -8.60
CA ARG A 115 7.17 1.35 -8.07
C ARG A 115 6.08 1.56 -9.13
N LYS A 116 4.80 1.33 -8.76
CA LYS A 116 3.65 1.42 -9.68
C LYS A 116 2.83 2.70 -9.51
N GLN A 117 2.72 3.22 -8.29
CA GLN A 117 2.10 4.47 -7.91
C GLN A 117 3.21 5.50 -7.82
N GLY A 118 3.39 6.25 -8.90
CA GLY A 118 4.09 7.51 -8.84
C GLY A 118 3.24 8.47 -8.02
N PHE A 119 3.60 8.73 -6.77
CA PHE A 119 3.24 10.03 -6.21
C PHE A 119 4.02 11.05 -7.03
N PHE A 120 3.26 11.87 -7.74
CA PHE A 120 3.83 12.96 -8.50
C PHE A 120 4.12 14.12 -7.55
N ASP A 121 5.25 14.80 -7.73
CA ASP A 121 5.56 16.06 -7.08
C ASP A 121 4.52 17.15 -7.43
N LEU A 122 4.67 18.34 -6.86
CA LEU A 122 3.79 19.47 -7.14
C LEU A 122 3.82 19.91 -8.61
N GLN A 123 4.78 19.40 -9.39
CA GLN A 123 4.99 19.65 -10.81
C GLN A 123 4.50 18.49 -11.69
N GLY A 124 3.87 17.46 -11.11
CA GLY A 124 3.35 16.33 -11.87
C GLY A 124 4.43 15.33 -12.32
N LYS A 125 5.62 15.32 -11.72
CA LYS A 125 6.69 14.35 -12.01
C LYS A 125 6.76 13.26 -10.94
N PRO A 126 6.97 11.98 -11.32
CA PRO A 126 7.14 10.91 -10.36
C PRO A 126 8.29 11.22 -9.39
N ILE A 127 8.04 11.09 -8.09
CA ILE A 127 9.11 11.15 -7.09
C ILE A 127 9.78 9.77 -7.03
N GLU A 128 11.05 9.74 -7.42
CA GLU A 128 11.89 8.55 -7.36
C GLU A 128 12.81 8.62 -6.13
N TYR A 129 12.95 7.49 -5.44
CA TYR A 129 13.89 7.34 -4.34
C TYR A 129 14.76 6.13 -4.61
N ASP A 130 16.08 6.32 -4.58
CA ASP A 130 17.04 5.26 -4.95
C ASP A 130 16.91 4.02 -4.08
N ASN A 131 16.66 4.18 -2.77
CA ASN A 131 16.76 3.09 -1.79
C ASN A 131 15.46 2.74 -1.06
N VAL A 132 14.36 3.41 -1.36
CA VAL A 132 13.07 3.09 -0.74
C VAL A 132 12.52 1.80 -1.34
N LEU A 133 12.04 0.90 -0.48
CA LEU A 133 11.28 -0.28 -0.93
C LEU A 133 9.81 0.09 -1.07
N CYS A 134 9.22 -0.15 -2.24
CA CYS A 134 7.82 0.14 -2.51
C CYS A 134 7.02 -1.17 -2.67
N VAL A 135 6.07 -1.43 -1.78
CA VAL A 135 5.11 -2.53 -1.91
C VAL A 135 3.77 -1.96 -2.34
N ASP A 136 3.42 -2.13 -3.61
CA ASP A 136 2.34 -1.34 -4.19
C ASP A 136 1.36 -2.13 -5.07
N GLY A 137 0.09 -1.91 -4.80
CA GLY A 137 -1.01 -2.60 -5.44
C GLY A 137 -1.29 -3.96 -4.82
N THR A 138 -2.54 -4.39 -4.98
CA THR A 138 -3.09 -5.57 -4.30
C THR A 138 -2.30 -6.84 -4.55
N GLN A 139 -1.94 -7.12 -5.81
CA GLN A 139 -1.23 -8.35 -6.16
C GLN A 139 0.17 -8.39 -5.54
N GLU A 140 0.84 -7.24 -5.46
CA GLU A 140 2.17 -7.14 -4.87
C GLU A 140 2.11 -7.29 -3.35
N ILE A 141 1.16 -6.63 -2.69
CA ILE A 141 0.92 -6.78 -1.26
C ILE A 141 0.61 -8.25 -0.91
N GLU A 142 -0.27 -8.90 -1.68
CA GLU A 142 -0.59 -10.32 -1.48
C GLU A 142 0.61 -11.24 -1.70
N ARG A 143 1.45 -10.94 -2.69
CA ARG A 143 2.66 -11.71 -2.99
C ARG A 143 3.71 -11.53 -1.90
N VAL A 144 4.06 -10.28 -1.56
CA VAL A 144 5.02 -9.94 -0.50
C VAL A 144 4.57 -10.51 0.83
N ASN A 145 3.27 -10.42 1.15
CA ASN A 145 2.74 -11.03 2.38
C ASN A 145 3.03 -12.54 2.41
N LYS A 146 2.75 -13.26 1.31
CA LYS A 146 3.05 -14.70 1.24
C LYS A 146 4.55 -14.96 1.40
N GLU A 147 5.40 -14.25 0.68
CA GLU A 147 6.85 -14.46 0.72
C GLU A 147 7.48 -14.10 2.07
N ALA A 148 6.98 -13.04 2.73
CA ALA A 148 7.49 -12.55 4.01
C ALA A 148 6.93 -13.32 5.22
N VAL A 149 5.71 -13.84 5.13
CA VAL A 149 4.99 -14.48 6.25
C VAL A 149 4.99 -16.01 6.14
N ILE A 150 5.39 -16.61 5.01
CA ILE A 150 5.73 -18.05 5.00
C ILE A 150 6.85 -18.27 6.04
N PRO A 151 6.65 -19.16 7.03
CA PRO A 151 7.74 -19.52 7.91
C PRO A 151 8.85 -20.07 7.02
N ARG A 152 10.03 -19.46 7.07
CA ARG A 152 11.25 -20.10 6.58
C ARG A 152 11.38 -21.39 7.40
N ASN A 153 10.80 -22.49 6.89
CA ASN A 153 10.92 -23.83 7.42
C ASN A 153 12.42 -24.15 7.45
N GLY A 154 13.11 -23.82 8.55
CA GLY A 154 14.56 -23.99 8.63
C GLY A 154 15.33 -23.05 9.57
N VAL A 155 14.76 -21.97 10.11
CA VAL A 155 15.44 -21.24 11.20
C VAL A 155 14.95 -21.77 12.53
N ASN A 156 15.70 -22.74 13.06
CA ASN A 156 15.60 -23.19 14.45
C ASN A 156 15.54 -21.98 15.38
N ALA A 157 14.34 -21.66 15.88
CA ALA A 157 14.17 -20.87 17.09
C ALA A 157 14.59 -21.72 18.31
N SER A 158 15.87 -22.13 18.32
CA SER A 158 16.59 -22.51 19.52
C SER A 158 17.49 -21.32 19.85
N SER A 159 16.92 -20.36 20.55
CA SER A 159 17.67 -19.46 21.40
C SER A 159 16.80 -19.18 22.62
N LYS A 160 16.99 -20.04 23.62
CA LYS A 160 16.62 -19.76 25.00
C LYS A 160 17.29 -18.46 25.41
N THR A 161 16.55 -17.38 25.64
CA THR A 161 16.66 -16.60 26.90
C THR A 161 15.59 -15.52 27.03
N ASN A 162 15.03 -15.48 28.22
CA ASN A 162 14.09 -14.51 28.75
C ASN A 162 14.52 -13.05 28.56
N LYS A 163 13.55 -12.18 28.23
CA LYS A 163 13.12 -11.11 29.14
C LYS A 163 11.73 -10.60 28.73
N VAL A 164 10.78 -10.84 29.61
CA VAL A 164 9.47 -10.19 29.63
C VAL A 164 9.70 -8.68 29.65
N ILE A 165 9.33 -7.98 28.57
CA ILE A 165 9.18 -6.53 28.61
C ILE A 165 7.89 -6.28 29.39
N LYS A 166 8.04 -5.93 30.67
CA LYS A 166 6.93 -5.45 31.50
C LYS A 166 6.39 -4.15 30.89
N GLY A 167 5.07 -4.01 30.96
CA GLY A 167 4.27 -3.04 30.23
C GLY A 167 4.73 -1.59 30.33
N VAL A 168 4.53 -0.89 29.22
CA VAL A 168 4.49 0.57 29.17
C VAL A 168 3.14 1.00 29.74
N PRO A 169 3.06 1.78 30.82
CA PRO A 169 1.81 2.35 31.26
C PRO A 169 1.35 3.40 30.24
N PHE A 170 0.13 3.25 29.74
CA PHE A 170 -0.58 4.34 29.07
C PHE A 170 -0.78 5.46 30.10
N ALA A 171 -0.22 6.64 29.85
CA ALA A 171 -0.54 7.83 30.61
C ALA A 171 -1.91 8.34 30.15
N GLU A 172 -2.92 8.16 31.00
CA GLU A 172 -4.17 8.89 30.93
C GLU A 172 -3.94 10.34 31.39
N GLY A 173 -4.37 11.31 30.57
CA GLY A 173 -4.83 12.62 31.03
C GLY A 173 -3.80 13.69 31.38
N ALA A 174 -3.75 14.73 30.54
CA ALA A 174 -3.80 16.13 30.97
C ALA A 174 -4.41 16.96 29.83
#